data_AF-A0A158JU91-F1
#
_entry.id   AF-A0A158JU91-F1
#
_cell.length_a   1.000
_cell.length_b   1.000
_cell.length_c   1.000
_cell.angle_alpha   90.00
_cell.angle_beta   90.00
_cell.angle_gamma   90.00
#
_symmetry.space_group_name_H-M   'P 1'
#
loop_
_entity.id
_entity.type
_entity.pdbx_description
1 polymer ?
#
loop_
_entity_poly.entity_id
_entity_poly.type
_entity_poly.pdbx_seq_one_letter_code
_entity_poly.pdbx_strand_id
1 'polypeptide(L)'
;MARLDTYLAFAFGTCFCAVLLFLAVVIPEPSKNTAFIFRVVLSVAAGGVGAVIPGMLKIRLPYVRAGGAFALAVMVYSFNPPALL
;
A
#
# COMPACT_ATOMS: atom_id res chain seq x y z
N MET A 1 -17.38 -14.62 11.57
CA MET A 1 -16.19 -13.76 11.74
C MET A 1 -15.73 -13.10 10.42
N ALA A 2 -15.83 -13.75 9.25
CA ALA A 2 -15.33 -13.22 7.96
C ALA A 2 -15.79 -11.81 7.51
N ARG A 3 -16.97 -11.33 7.91
CA ARG A 3 -17.48 -10.02 7.46
C ARG A 3 -16.76 -8.85 8.12
N LEU A 4 -16.49 -8.93 9.43
CA LEU A 4 -15.86 -7.84 10.17
C LEU A 4 -14.43 -7.61 9.70
N ASP A 5 -13.67 -8.68 9.49
CA ASP A 5 -12.29 -8.60 9.00
C ASP A 5 -12.21 -7.91 7.64
N THR A 6 -13.16 -8.19 6.75
CA THR A 6 -13.25 -7.56 5.43
C THR A 6 -13.58 -6.07 5.53
N TYR A 7 -14.52 -5.68 6.40
CA TYR A 7 -14.86 -4.27 6.61
C TYR A 7 -13.72 -3.49 7.28
N LEU A 8 -13.04 -4.07 8.26
CA LEU A 8 -11.89 -3.45 8.93
C LEU A 8 -10.72 -3.26 7.96
N ALA A 9 -10.45 -4.26 7.13
CA ALA A 9 -9.47 -4.18 6.07
C ALA A 9 -9.79 -3.10 5.02
N PHE A 10 -11.04 -3.03 4.57
CA PHE A 10 -11.50 -2.01 3.63
C PHE A 10 -11.40 -0.60 4.23
N ALA A 11 -11.84 -0.43 5.48
CA ALA A 11 -11.74 0.83 6.19
C ALA A 11 -10.27 1.27 6.37
N PHE A 12 -9.40 0.33 6.74
CA PHE A 12 -7.96 0.58 6.92
C PHE A 12 -7.31 1.07 5.61
N GLY A 13 -7.50 0.33 4.51
CA GLY A 13 -6.93 0.70 3.20
C GLY A 13 -7.48 2.02 2.68
N THR A 14 -8.81 2.22 2.78
CA THR A 14 -9.48 3.44 2.32
C THR A 14 -9.03 4.67 3.11
N CYS A 15 -8.90 4.54 4.44
CA CYS A 15 -8.42 5.62 5.30
C CYS A 15 -6.99 6.04 4.93
N PHE A 16 -6.08 5.08 4.75
CA PHE A 16 -4.69 5.38 4.35
C PHE A 16 -4.60 6.03 2.97
N CYS A 17 -5.36 5.55 1.98
CA CYS A 17 -5.42 6.18 0.65
C CYS A 17 -6.00 7.60 0.73
N ALA A 18 -7.05 7.84 1.51
CA ALA A 18 -7.64 9.16 1.68
C ALA A 18 -6.67 10.15 2.33
N VAL A 19 -5.94 9.71 3.36
CA VAL A 19 -4.89 10.53 4.02
C VAL A 19 -3.77 10.86 3.04
N LEU A 20 -3.31 9.90 2.23
CA LEU A 20 -2.29 10.15 1.22
C LEU A 20 -2.73 11.14 0.15
N LEU A 21 -3.96 11.01 -0.36
CA LEU A 21 -4.53 11.94 -1.34
C LEU A 21 -4.67 13.34 -0.74
N PHE A 22 -5.12 13.45 0.51
CA PHE A 22 -5.20 14.71 1.21
C PHE A 22 -3.82 15.38 1.34
N LEU A 23 -2.80 14.63 1.78
CA LEU A 23 -1.43 15.14 1.89
C LEU A 23 -0.83 15.55 0.55
N ALA A 24 -1.15 14.84 -0.53
CA ALA A 24 -0.73 15.19 -1.89
C ALA A 24 -1.35 16.51 -2.38
N VAL A 25 -2.58 16.83 -1.97
CA VAL A 25 -3.25 18.09 -2.31
C VAL A 25 -2.71 19.25 -1.47
N VAL A 26 -2.39 19.01 -0.19
CA VAL A 26 -1.92 20.06 0.74
C VAL A 26 -0.44 20.39 0.55
N ILE A 27 0.37 19.47 0.03
CA ILE A 27 1.82 19.64 -0.15
C ILE A 27 2.17 19.48 -1.64
N PRO A 28 2.04 20.54 -2.46
CA PRO A 28 2.30 20.49 -3.90
C PRO A 28 3.77 20.22 -4.24
N GLU A 29 4.69 20.71 -3.41
CA GLU A 29 6.13 20.51 -3.55
C GLU A 29 6.67 19.70 -2.36
N PRO A 30 6.60 18.36 -2.42
CA PRO A 30 7.11 17.53 -1.34
C PRO A 30 8.65 17.61 -1.30
N SER A 31 9.19 17.89 -0.11
CA SER A 31 10.62 17.69 0.15
C SER A 31 11.02 16.24 -0.14
N LYS A 32 12.31 15.98 -0.40
CA LYS A 32 12.82 14.61 -0.63
C LYS A 32 12.39 13.61 0.45
N ASN A 33 12.33 14.06 1.70
CA ASN A 33 11.90 13.23 2.83
C ASN A 33 10.39 12.96 2.80
N THR A 34 9.58 13.95 2.44
CA THR A 34 8.12 13.81 2.34
C THR A 34 7.74 12.87 1.19
N ALA A 35 8.42 12.98 0.05
CA ALA A 35 8.24 12.07 -1.09
C ALA A 35 8.59 10.62 -0.73
N PHE A 36 9.66 10.41 0.05
CA PHE A 36 10.01 9.10 0.58
C PHE A 36 8.91 8.53 1.49
N ILE A 37 8.38 9.35 2.41
CA ILE A 37 7.29 8.94 3.29
C ILE A 37 6.05 8.56 2.47
N PHE A 38 5.65 9.36 1.48
CA PHE A 38 4.51 9.03 0.61
C PHE A 38 4.71 7.72 -0.13
N ARG A 39 5.90 7.47 -0.67
CA ARG A 39 6.24 6.22 -1.35
C ARG A 39 6.12 5.00 -0.42
N VAL A 40 6.63 5.11 0.81
CA VAL A 40 6.55 4.03 1.81
C VAL A 40 5.09 3.78 2.20
N VAL A 41 4.34 4.83 2.52
CA VAL A 41 2.94 4.70 2.96
C VAL A 41 2.06 4.16 1.84
N LEU A 42 2.27 4.58 0.57
CA LEU A 42 1.54 4.06 -0.59
C LEU A 42 1.81 2.56 -0.79
N SER A 43 3.07 2.14 -0.67
CA SER A 43 3.47 0.74 -0.75
C SER A 43 2.79 -0.13 0.32
N VAL A 44 2.80 0.34 1.57
CA VAL A 44 2.16 -0.36 2.70
C VAL A 44 0.65 -0.43 2.51
N ALA A 45 0.01 0.65 2.05
CA ALA A 45 -1.42 0.67 1.76
C ALA A 45 -1.80 -0.35 0.68
N ALA A 46 -1.02 -0.40 -0.41
CA ALA A 46 -1.24 -1.36 -1.48
C ALA A 46 -1.06 -2.81 -1.00
N GLY A 47 -0.03 -3.09 -0.20
CA GLY A 47 0.16 -4.40 0.44
C GLY A 47 -1.00 -4.79 1.36
N GLY A 48 -1.50 -3.84 2.15
CA GLY A 48 -2.67 -4.02 3.03
C GLY A 48 -3.92 -4.40 2.24
N VAL A 49 -4.22 -3.72 1.14
CA VAL A 49 -5.32 -4.08 0.23
C VAL A 49 -5.07 -5.47 -0.39
N GLY A 50 -3.85 -5.73 -0.87
CA GLY A 50 -3.46 -7.02 -1.46
C GLY A 50 -3.53 -8.22 -0.49
N ALA A 51 -3.47 -7.99 0.82
CA ALA A 51 -3.63 -9.02 1.84
C ALA A 51 -5.09 -9.49 1.98
N VAL A 52 -6.03 -8.65 1.58
CA VAL A 52 -7.47 -8.81 1.85
C VAL A 52 -8.16 -9.39 0.64
N ILE A 53 -7.67 -9.08 -0.58
CA ILE A 53 -8.18 -9.64 -1.82
C ILE A 53 -7.76 -11.12 -1.91
N PRO A 54 -8.70 -12.08 -1.81
CA PRO A 54 -8.36 -13.49 -1.93
C PRO A 54 -7.96 -13.80 -3.37
N GLY A 55 -6.89 -14.59 -3.55
CA GLY A 55 -6.60 -15.24 -4.83
C GLY A 55 -5.88 -14.40 -5.90
N MET A 56 -5.66 -13.09 -5.72
CA MET A 56 -4.98 -12.28 -6.74
C MET A 56 -3.48 -12.60 -6.90
N LEU A 57 -2.77 -12.93 -5.81
CA LEU A 57 -1.34 -13.20 -5.87
C LEU A 57 -0.95 -14.35 -4.93
N LYS A 58 -1.02 -15.59 -5.43
CA LYS A 58 -0.59 -16.79 -4.70
C LYS A 58 0.91 -17.03 -4.89
N ILE A 59 1.73 -16.24 -4.21
CA ILE A 59 3.17 -16.50 -4.12
C ILE A 59 3.40 -17.47 -2.96
N ARG A 60 3.74 -18.74 -3.29
CA ARG A 60 4.14 -19.76 -2.32
C ARG A 60 5.67 -19.81 -2.27
N LEU A 61 6.27 -18.99 -1.43
CA LEU A 61 7.68 -19.11 -1.06
C LEU A 61 7.76 -19.90 0.26
N PRO A 62 8.71 -20.85 0.40
CA PRO A 62 8.99 -21.46 1.69
C PRO A 62 9.32 -20.34 2.69
N TYR A 63 8.76 -20.42 3.89
CA TYR A 63 8.90 -19.45 4.99
C TYR A 63 8.17 -18.09 4.86
N VAL A 64 7.49 -17.81 3.74
CA VAL A 64 6.72 -16.55 3.57
C VAL A 64 5.21 -16.84 3.56
N ARG A 65 4.54 -16.62 4.69
CA ARG A 65 3.07 -16.53 4.76
C ARG A 65 2.65 -15.10 4.37
N ALA A 66 1.74 -14.96 3.40
CA ALA A 66 1.33 -13.69 2.77
C ALA A 66 2.28 -13.10 1.70
N GLY A 67 2.97 -13.96 0.93
CA GLY A 67 3.83 -13.52 -0.18
C GLY A 67 3.14 -12.62 -1.20
N GLY A 68 1.83 -12.79 -1.41
CA GLY A 68 1.03 -11.95 -2.31
C GLY A 68 0.96 -10.47 -1.92
N ALA A 69 0.56 -10.21 -0.68
CA ALA A 69 0.49 -8.86 -0.11
C ALA A 69 1.86 -8.18 -0.10
N PHE A 70 2.88 -8.93 0.32
CA PHE A 70 4.25 -8.43 0.41
C PHE A 70 4.82 -8.10 -0.97
N ALA A 71 4.61 -8.97 -1.97
CA ALA A 71 5.05 -8.70 -3.33
C ALA A 71 4.34 -7.50 -3.94
N LEU A 72 3.07 -7.27 -3.61
CA LEU A 72 2.32 -6.10 -4.07
C LEU A 72 2.88 -4.81 -3.45
N ALA A 73 3.19 -4.83 -2.15
CA ALA A 73 3.89 -3.72 -1.50
C ALA A 73 5.26 -3.44 -2.15
N VAL A 74 6.08 -4.47 -2.37
CA VAL A 74 7.40 -4.34 -3.00
C VAL A 74 7.29 -3.83 -4.44
N MET A 75 6.33 -4.32 -5.22
CA MET A 75 6.06 -3.81 -6.57
C MET A 75 5.69 -2.33 -6.52
N VAL A 76 4.73 -1.93 -5.71
CA VAL A 76 4.34 -0.52 -5.60
C VAL A 76 5.52 0.32 -5.12
N TYR A 77 6.29 -0.12 -4.12
CA TYR A 77 7.47 0.61 -3.70
C TYR A 77 8.48 0.77 -4.84
N SER A 78 8.75 -0.27 -5.62
CA SER A 78 9.82 -0.28 -6.63
C SER A 78 9.44 0.44 -7.93
N PHE A 79 8.17 0.37 -8.34
CA PHE A 79 7.65 0.93 -9.59
C PHE A 79 6.93 2.28 -9.42
N ASN A 80 6.64 2.73 -8.18
CA ASN A 80 6.12 4.08 -7.93
C ASN A 80 7.22 5.12 -8.24
N PRO A 81 6.99 6.08 -9.16
CA PRO A 81 8.07 6.88 -9.74
C PRO A 81 8.75 7.76 -8.69
N PRO A 82 10.09 7.69 -8.55
CA PRO A 82 10.89 8.78 -8.01
C PRO A 82 11.46 9.57 -9.18
N ALA A 83 10.61 10.28 -9.91
CA ALA A 83 11.07 11.24 -10.90
C ALA A 83 10.09 12.42 -10.91
N LEU A 84 10.11 13.19 -9.83
CA LEU A 84 10.00 14.63 -10.04
C LEU A 84 11.30 15.00 -10.76
N LEU A 85 11.19 15.25 -12.08
CA LEU A 85 12.22 15.97 -12.83
C LEU A 85 12.54 17.29 -12.11
#